data_AF-A0A8J8J1G1-F1
#
_entry.id   AF-A0A8J8J1G1-F1
#
_cell.length_a   1.000
_cell.length_b   1.000
_cell.length_c   1.000
_cell.angle_alpha   90.00
_cell.angle_beta   90.00
_cell.angle_gamma   90.00
#
_symmetry.space_group_name_H-M   'P 1'
#
loop_
_entity.id
_entity.type
_entity.pdbx_description
1 polymer ?
#
loop_
_entity_poly.entity_id
_entity_poly.type
_entity_poly.pdbx_seq_one_letter_code
_entity_poly.pdbx_strand_id
1 'polypeptide(L)'
;MNLTITMLLDDRDDMKKGILADYAHGKNKEDAISKTMDKINRLLPKNARVVDFEVGTYTTPVTRRTYAVVVVVYNAPPSEKPLNEFTIKERRELLARILETFNYNPRVLNISEIARMFGVSRDSIYYDIEQILKEKKKGRVSR
;
A
#
# COMPACT_ATOMS: atom_id res chain seq x y z
N MET A 1 6.70 3.34 28.82
CA MET A 1 7.75 2.86 27.91
C MET A 1 7.76 3.84 26.74
N ASN A 2 8.87 4.55 26.54
CA ASN A 2 8.97 5.52 25.44
C ASN A 2 9.61 4.81 24.25
N LEU A 3 8.94 4.83 23.10
CA LEU A 3 9.46 4.29 21.84
C LEU A 3 9.95 5.47 21.00
N THR A 4 11.24 5.49 20.68
CA THR A 4 11.85 6.51 19.82
C THR A 4 12.34 5.81 18.56
N ILE A 5 11.89 6.27 17.39
CA ILE A 5 12.28 5.69 16.10
C ILE A 5 13.00 6.76 15.30
N THR A 6 14.18 6.43 14.78
CA THR A 6 14.88 7.26 13.78
C THR A 6 14.77 6.56 12.43
N MET A 7 14.27 7.26 11.40
CA MET A 7 14.09 6.71 10.07
C MET A 7 14.86 7.49 9.02
N LEU A 8 15.51 6.77 8.11
CA LEU A 8 16.05 7.33 6.87
C LEU A 8 15.18 6.83 5.71
N LEU A 9 14.50 7.75 5.03
CA LEU A 9 13.67 7.44 3.87
C LEU A 9 14.47 7.75 2.60
N ASP A 10 14.78 6.70 1.83
CA ASP A 10 15.41 6.81 0.51
C ASP A 10 14.31 6.86 -0.56
N ASP A 11 14.29 7.90 -1.39
CA ASP A 11 13.27 8.11 -2.44
C ASP A 11 13.64 7.50 -3.79
N ARG A 12 14.83 6.88 -3.90
CA ARG A 12 15.33 6.33 -5.16
C ARG A 12 14.54 5.13 -5.68
N ASP A 13 13.98 4.32 -4.78
CA ASP A 13 13.16 3.15 -5.13
C ASP A 13 11.69 3.37 -4.75
N ASP A 14 10.79 3.12 -5.72
CA ASP A 14 9.35 3.06 -5.47
C ASP A 14 9.05 1.83 -4.63
N MET A 15 8.83 2.06 -3.33
CA MET A 15 8.53 1.04 -2.34
C MET A 15 7.56 1.61 -1.33
N LYS A 16 6.59 0.79 -0.92
CA LYS A 16 5.75 1.08 0.24
C LYS A 16 6.58 0.88 1.51
N LYS A 17 7.05 1.98 2.08
CA LYS A 17 7.80 2.02 3.35
C LYS A 17 6.82 2.06 4.52
N GLY A 18 7.08 1.33 5.59
CA GLY A 18 6.16 1.30 6.73
C GLY A 18 6.77 0.80 8.04
N ILE A 19 6.03 1.03 9.12
CA ILE A 19 6.31 0.51 10.45
C ILE A 19 5.11 -0.32 10.90
N LEU A 20 5.35 -1.50 11.47
CA LEU A 20 4.35 -2.29 12.18
C LEU A 20 4.77 -2.42 13.63
N ALA A 21 3.81 -2.25 14.55
CA ALA A 21 4.00 -2.52 15.95
C ALA A 21 2.81 -3.31 16.47
N ASP A 22 3.06 -4.41 17.16
CA ASP A 22 2.02 -5.22 17.79
C ASP A 22 2.58 -5.83 19.09
N TYR A 23 1.68 -6.36 19.90
CA TYR A 23 2.01 -7.02 21.14
C TYR A 23 1.17 -8.27 21.38
N ALA A 24 1.73 -9.17 22.18
CA ALA A 24 1.05 -10.34 22.69
C ALA A 24 1.53 -10.64 24.11
N HIS A 25 0.78 -11.49 24.79
CA HIS A 25 1.17 -12.03 26.08
C HIS A 25 1.34 -13.55 26.00
N GLY A 26 2.22 -14.06 26.84
CA GLY A 26 2.55 -15.47 26.90
C GLY A 26 2.85 -15.93 28.33
N LYS A 27 2.95 -17.26 28.47
CA LYS A 27 3.30 -17.92 29.74
C LYS A 27 4.74 -17.61 30.17
N ASN A 28 5.63 -17.42 29.19
CA ASN A 28 7.03 -17.04 29.37
C ASN A 28 7.44 -16.08 28.25
N LYS A 29 8.72 -15.66 28.25
CA LYS A 29 9.28 -14.72 27.29
C LYS A 29 9.21 -15.26 25.86
N GLU A 30 9.59 -16.51 25.68
CA GLU A 30 9.65 -17.17 24.38
C GLU A 30 8.26 -17.30 23.74
N ASP A 31 7.27 -17.73 24.52
CA ASP A 31 5.86 -17.84 24.09
C ASP A 31 5.28 -16.47 23.72
N ALA A 32 5.58 -15.43 24.51
CA ALA A 32 5.11 -14.07 24.22
C ALA A 32 5.73 -13.53 22.92
N ILE A 33 7.05 -13.68 22.74
CA ILE A 33 7.75 -13.24 21.52
C ILE A 33 7.23 -13.99 20.31
N SER A 34 7.13 -15.32 20.37
CA SER A 34 6.66 -16.14 19.25
C SER A 34 5.26 -15.72 18.79
N LYS A 35 4.33 -15.53 19.73
CA LYS A 35 2.97 -15.07 19.41
C LYS A 35 2.95 -13.68 18.79
N THR A 36 3.78 -12.76 19.28
CA THR A 36 3.86 -11.41 18.69
C THR A 36 4.46 -11.46 17.29
N MET A 37 5.52 -12.25 17.07
CA MET A 37 6.12 -12.44 15.74
C MET A 37 5.15 -13.07 14.75
N ASP A 38 4.36 -14.07 15.16
CA ASP A 38 3.34 -14.66 14.31
C ASP A 38 2.27 -13.65 13.86
N LYS A 39 1.86 -12.75 14.75
CA LYS A 39 0.96 -11.65 14.39
C LYS A 39 1.59 -10.69 13.38
N ILE A 40 2.82 -10.24 13.66
CA ILE A 40 3.56 -9.33 12.77
C ILE A 40 3.74 -9.95 11.38
N ASN A 41 4.14 -11.22 11.30
CA ASN A 41 4.32 -11.93 10.04
C ASN A 41 3.02 -12.01 9.21
N ARG A 42 1.85 -12.09 9.85
CA ARG A 42 0.55 -12.06 9.16
C ARG A 42 0.18 -10.66 8.66
N LEU A 43 0.67 -9.62 9.31
CA LEU A 43 0.40 -8.22 8.96
C LEU A 43 1.39 -7.67 7.92
N LEU A 44 2.58 -8.25 7.81
CA LEU A 44 3.58 -7.86 6.83
C LEU A 44 3.03 -8.01 5.40
N PRO A 45 3.14 -6.98 4.55
CA PRO A 45 2.76 -7.10 3.15
C PRO A 45 3.54 -8.22 2.43
N LYS A 46 2.95 -8.78 1.37
CA LYS A 46 3.65 -9.75 0.53
C LYS A 46 4.94 -9.15 -0.01
N ASN A 47 6.01 -9.94 0.00
CA ASN A 47 7.35 -9.55 -0.43
C ASN A 47 7.94 -8.34 0.33
N ALA A 48 7.43 -8.03 1.52
CA ALA A 48 8.04 -7.03 2.38
C ALA A 48 9.44 -7.49 2.81
N ARG A 49 10.42 -6.60 2.63
CA ARG A 49 11.77 -6.69 3.18
C ARG A 49 11.79 -5.96 4.51
N VAL A 50 11.95 -6.71 5.60
CA VAL A 50 12.24 -6.13 6.92
C VAL A 50 13.63 -5.52 6.88
N VAL A 51 13.73 -4.23 7.21
CA VAL A 51 15.00 -3.49 7.23
C VAL A 51 15.55 -3.37 8.65
N ASP A 52 14.68 -3.32 9.66
CA ASP A 52 15.07 -3.31 11.06
C ASP A 52 13.91 -3.79 11.96
N PHE A 53 14.22 -4.27 13.16
CA PHE A 53 13.23 -4.67 14.15
C PHE A 53 13.73 -4.55 15.59
N GLU A 54 12.81 -4.30 16.52
CA GLU A 54 13.09 -4.27 17.95
C GLU A 54 12.04 -5.06 18.75
N VAL A 55 12.49 -5.74 19.80
CA VAL A 55 11.65 -6.56 20.67
C VAL A 55 11.82 -6.13 22.13
N GLY A 56 10.75 -5.62 22.72
CA GLY A 56 10.66 -5.30 24.15
C GLY A 56 9.83 -6.34 24.88
N THR A 57 10.27 -6.80 26.06
CA THR A 57 9.49 -7.71 26.89
C THR A 57 9.32 -7.19 28.31
N TYR A 58 8.15 -7.42 28.89
CA TYR A 58 7.85 -7.07 30.27
C TYR A 58 7.05 -8.17 30.96
N THR A 59 7.57 -8.68 32.08
CA THR A 59 6.85 -9.66 32.91
C THR A 59 6.19 -8.96 34.07
N THR A 60 4.87 -9.08 34.15
CA THR A 60 4.09 -8.49 35.24
C THR A 60 4.40 -9.19 36.57
N PRO A 61 4.72 -8.46 37.65
CA PRO A 61 5.08 -9.07 38.93
C PRO A 61 3.95 -9.92 39.54
N VAL A 62 2.71 -9.45 39.39
CA VAL A 62 1.53 -10.04 40.03
C VAL A 62 1.04 -11.27 39.29
N THR A 63 0.78 -11.14 37.98
CA THR A 63 0.18 -12.24 37.19
C THR A 63 1.22 -13.19 36.60
N ARG A 64 2.52 -12.83 36.68
CA ARG A 64 3.64 -13.52 36.03
C ARG A 64 3.47 -13.71 34.52
N ARG A 65 2.52 -12.99 33.90
CA ARG A 65 2.37 -12.98 32.43
C ARG A 65 3.46 -12.12 31.84
N THR A 66 4.08 -12.64 30.78
CA THR A 66 5.07 -11.92 30.00
C THR A 66 4.41 -11.33 28.78
N TYR A 67 4.61 -10.03 28.58
CA TYR A 67 4.19 -9.30 27.40
C TYR A 67 5.40 -9.09 26.50
N ALA A 68 5.21 -9.22 25.20
CA ALA A 68 6.21 -8.88 24.20
C ALA A 68 5.62 -7.87 23.23
N VAL A 69 6.33 -6.77 23.02
CA VAL A 69 6.06 -5.77 21.98
C VAL A 69 7.13 -5.93 20.93
N VAL A 70 6.71 -6.01 19.67
CA VAL A 70 7.62 -6.06 18.52
C VAL A 70 7.32 -4.87 17.63
N VAL A 71 8.37 -4.17 17.23
CA VAL A 71 8.33 -3.09 16.24
C VAL A 71 9.16 -3.52 15.04
N VAL A 72 8.61 -3.41 13.83
CA VAL A 72 9.27 -3.78 12.58
C VAL A 72 9.20 -2.63 11.61
N VAL A 73 10.34 -2.29 11.01
CA VAL A 73 10.44 -1.37 9.89
C VAL A 73 10.61 -2.19 8.62
N TYR A 74 9.82 -1.90 7.58
CA TYR A 74 9.85 -2.67 6.35
C TYR A 74 9.73 -1.79 5.10
N ASN A 75 10.26 -2.30 4.00
CA ASN A 75 10.00 -1.84 2.65
C ASN A 75 9.28 -2.96 1.90
N ALA A 76 8.12 -2.69 1.34
CA ALA A 76 7.45 -3.62 0.43
C ALA A 76 7.49 -3.08 -1.00
N PRO A 77 7.73 -3.92 -2.01
CA PRO A 77 7.47 -3.49 -3.37
C PRO A 77 6.00 -3.01 -3.46
N PRO A 78 5.70 -2.03 -4.31
CA PRO A 78 4.33 -1.68 -4.60
C PRO A 78 3.63 -2.98 -5.00
N SER A 79 2.42 -3.21 -4.47
CA SER A 79 1.59 -4.30 -4.97
C SER A 79 1.19 -3.92 -6.39
N GLU A 80 2.04 -4.22 -7.36
CA GLU A 80 1.74 -4.06 -8.77
C GLU A 80 0.75 -5.15 -9.15
N LYS A 81 -0.53 -4.83 -8.95
CA LYS A 81 -1.56 -5.51 -9.73
C LYS A 81 -1.20 -5.25 -11.20
N PRO A 82 -1.04 -6.28 -12.03
CA PRO A 82 -0.71 -6.04 -13.43
C PRO A 82 -1.88 -5.29 -14.08
N LEU A 83 -1.58 -4.34 -14.97
CA LEU A 83 -2.59 -3.43 -15.53
C LEU A 83 -3.75 -4.17 -16.22
N ASN A 84 -3.49 -5.36 -16.75
CA ASN A 84 -4.51 -6.22 -17.36
C ASN A 84 -5.54 -6.78 -16.37
N GLU A 85 -5.26 -6.78 -15.07
CA GLU A 85 -6.19 -7.20 -14.03
C GLU A 85 -7.05 -6.05 -13.49
N PHE A 86 -6.79 -4.81 -13.93
CA PHE A 86 -7.53 -3.64 -13.44
C PHE A 86 -9.01 -3.75 -13.79
N THR A 87 -9.86 -3.54 -12.78
CA THR A 87 -11.29 -3.33 -12.97
C THR A 87 -11.53 -2.05 -13.77
N ILE A 88 -12.73 -1.90 -14.35
CA ILE A 88 -13.11 -0.69 -15.10
C ILE A 88 -12.94 0.56 -14.21
N LYS A 89 -13.28 0.47 -12.92
CA LYS A 89 -13.14 1.58 -11.97
C LYS A 89 -11.68 1.97 -11.76
N GLU A 90 -10.82 1.01 -11.43
CA GLU A 90 -9.38 1.25 -11.22
C GLU A 90 -8.71 1.82 -12.47
N ARG A 91 -9.06 1.30 -13.66
CA ARG A 91 -8.56 1.79 -14.94
C ARG A 91 -8.97 3.25 -15.18
N ARG A 92 -10.24 3.60 -14.94
CA ARG A 92 -10.73 4.99 -15.08
C ARG A 92 -10.08 5.94 -14.10
N GLU A 93 -9.88 5.52 -12.84
CA GLU A 93 -9.18 6.32 -11.84
C GLU A 93 -7.74 6.62 -12.27
N LEU A 94 -7.02 5.61 -12.78
CA LEU A 94 -5.65 5.81 -13.28
C LEU A 94 -5.63 6.73 -14.51
N LEU A 95 -6.51 6.49 -15.49
CA LEU A 95 -6.63 7.33 -16.68
C LEU A 95 -6.99 8.78 -16.32
N ALA A 96 -7.85 8.99 -15.33
CA ALA A 96 -8.25 10.32 -14.87
C ALA A 96 -7.07 11.10 -14.26
N ARG A 97 -6.23 10.45 -13.44
CA ARG A 97 -5.02 11.07 -12.88
C ARG A 97 -4.00 11.45 -13.95
N ILE A 98 -3.81 10.57 -14.95
CA ILE A 98 -2.92 10.86 -16.09
C ILE A 98 -3.48 12.04 -16.88
N LEU A 99 -4.78 12.01 -17.22
CA LEU A 99 -5.44 13.09 -17.94
C LEU A 99 -5.34 14.42 -17.20
N GLU A 100 -5.53 14.44 -15.88
CA GLU A 100 -5.41 15.63 -15.04
C GLU A 100 -4.04 16.31 -15.20
N THR A 101 -2.97 15.52 -15.23
CA THR A 101 -1.58 15.99 -15.46
C THR A 101 -1.43 16.71 -16.80
N PHE A 102 -2.22 16.33 -17.80
CA PHE A 102 -2.23 16.94 -19.14
C PHE A 102 -3.44 17.84 -19.39
N ASN A 103 -3.97 18.50 -18.34
CA ASN A 103 -5.13 19.39 -18.44
C ASN A 103 -6.38 18.74 -19.08
N TYR A 104 -6.51 17.43 -18.93
CA TYR A 104 -7.53 16.57 -19.53
C TYR A 104 -7.55 16.61 -21.06
N ASN A 105 -6.38 16.74 -21.69
CA ASN A 105 -6.24 16.60 -23.14
C ASN A 105 -6.02 15.12 -23.51
N PRO A 106 -7.03 14.40 -24.06
CA PRO A 106 -6.87 12.98 -24.41
C PRO A 106 -5.97 12.76 -25.64
N ARG A 107 -5.67 13.80 -26.43
CA ARG A 107 -4.86 13.66 -27.66
C ARG A 107 -3.39 13.34 -27.39
N VAL A 108 -2.93 13.54 -26.15
CA VAL A 108 -1.56 13.22 -25.73
C VAL A 108 -1.38 11.74 -25.42
N LEU A 109 -2.47 10.96 -25.35
CA LEU A 109 -2.44 9.56 -24.97
C LEU A 109 -2.32 8.65 -26.19
N ASN A 110 -1.39 7.69 -26.13
CA ASN A 110 -1.33 6.61 -27.11
C ASN A 110 -2.37 5.53 -26.76
N ILE A 111 -3.57 5.65 -27.34
CA ILE A 111 -4.71 4.76 -27.06
C ILE A 111 -4.39 3.30 -27.39
N SER A 112 -3.63 3.04 -28.45
CA SER A 112 -3.27 1.69 -28.86
C SER A 112 -2.38 0.99 -27.84
N GLU A 113 -1.41 1.70 -27.28
CA GLU A 113 -0.51 1.15 -26.26
C GLU A 113 -1.22 0.97 -24.92
N ILE A 114 -2.03 1.96 -24.53
CA ILE A 114 -2.86 1.87 -23.31
C ILE A 114 -3.79 0.67 -23.38
N ALA A 115 -4.49 0.46 -24.50
CA ALA A 115 -5.36 -0.69 -24.70
C ALA A 115 -4.61 -2.02 -24.52
N ARG A 116 -3.39 -2.10 -25.07
CA ARG A 116 -2.51 -3.27 -24.93
C ARG A 116 -2.09 -3.52 -23.47
N MET A 117 -1.66 -2.47 -22.77
CA MET A 117 -1.22 -2.56 -21.36
C MET A 117 -2.36 -3.03 -20.44
N PHE A 118 -3.58 -2.53 -20.66
CA PHE A 118 -4.76 -2.92 -19.89
C PHE A 118 -5.43 -4.21 -20.39
N GLY A 119 -4.94 -4.84 -21.47
CA GLY A 119 -5.54 -6.04 -22.04
C GLY A 119 -6.99 -5.85 -22.54
N VAL A 120 -7.35 -4.65 -23.01
CA VAL A 120 -8.70 -4.31 -23.48
C VAL A 120 -8.70 -3.75 -24.90
N SER A 121 -9.89 -3.59 -25.49
CA SER A 121 -10.03 -2.96 -26.81
C SER A 121 -9.78 -1.45 -26.75
N ARG A 122 -9.34 -0.87 -27.87
CA ARG A 122 -9.22 0.59 -28.03
C ARG A 122 -10.54 1.31 -27.75
N ASP A 123 -11.66 0.72 -28.17
CA ASP A 123 -13.00 1.27 -27.95
C ASP A 123 -13.35 1.36 -26.45
N SER A 124 -12.88 0.39 -25.65
CA SER A 124 -13.05 0.43 -24.19
C SER A 124 -12.34 1.64 -23.58
N ILE A 125 -11.12 1.93 -24.05
CA ILE A 125 -10.34 3.09 -23.59
C ILE A 125 -11.00 4.40 -24.04
N TYR A 126 -11.49 4.47 -25.29
CA TYR A 126 -12.24 5.63 -25.77
C TYR A 126 -13.47 5.91 -24.90
N TYR A 127 -14.24 4.86 -24.58
CA TYR A 127 -15.42 4.98 -23.73
C TYR A 127 -15.07 5.46 -22.32
N ASP A 128 -13.99 4.93 -21.73
CA ASP A 128 -13.55 5.34 -20.39
C ASP A 128 -13.12 6.81 -20.35
N ILE A 129 -12.34 7.26 -21.33
CA ILE A 129 -11.95 8.67 -21.47
C ILE A 129 -13.20 9.55 -21.63
N GLU A 130 -14.17 9.13 -22.43
CA GLU A 130 -15.42 9.86 -22.61
C GLU A 130 -16.19 10.02 -21.29
N GLN A 131 -16.29 8.96 -20.49
CA GLN A 131 -16.93 9.01 -19.17
C GLN A 131 -16.21 9.96 -18.22
N ILE A 132 -14.87 9.89 -18.15
CA ILE A 132 -14.07 10.79 -17.31
C ILE A 132 -14.30 12.26 -17.69
N LEU A 133 -14.34 12.57 -19.00
CA LEU A 133 -14.58 13.93 -19.47
C LEU A 133 -16.02 14.39 -19.20
N LYS A 134 -17.01 13.50 -19.29
CA LYS A 134 -18.41 13.80 -18.92
C LYS A 134 -18.55 14.10 -17.43
N GLU A 135 -17.94 13.30 -16.57
CA GLU A 135 -17.95 13.49 -15.12
C GLU A 135 -17.29 14.82 -14.71
N LYS A 136 -16.13 15.16 -15.29
CA LYS A 136 -15.48 16.46 -15.06
C LYS A 136 -16.36 17.64 -15.48
N LYS A 137 -17.04 17.55 -16.63
CA LYS A 137 -17.94 18.61 -17.10
C LYS A 137 -19.10 18.80 -16.13
N LYS A 138 -19.70 17.72 -15.63
CA LYS A 138 -20.75 17.79 -14.60
C LYS A 138 -20.25 18.45 -13.31
N GLY A 139 -19.07 18.07 -12.83
CA GLY A 139 -18.46 18.65 -11.62
C GLY A 139 -18.11 20.14 -11.73
N ARG A 140 -17.91 20.67 -12.94
CA ARG A 140 -17.70 22.12 -13.19
C ARG A 140 -18.99 22.93 -13.23
N VAL A 141 -20.16 22.31 -13.47
CA VAL A 141 -21.46 23.00 -13.53
C VAL A 141 -22.10 23.11 -12.14
N SER A 142 -21.58 22.36 -11.15
CA SER A 142 -22.09 22.31 -9.77
C SER A 142 -21.30 23.18 -8.77
N ARG A 143 -20.38 24.03 -9.25
CA ARG A 143 -19.63 25.03 -8.47
C ARG A 143 -19.86 26.40 -9.08
#